data_AF-A0A699VAU3-F1
#
_entry.id   AF-A0A699VAU3-F1
#
_cell.length_a   1.000
_cell.length_b   1.000
_cell.length_c   1.000
_cell.angle_alpha   90.00
_cell.angle_beta   90.00
_cell.angle_gamma   90.00
#
_symmetry.space_group_name_H-M   'P 1'
#
loop_
_entity.id
_entity.type
_entity.pdbx_description
1 polymer ?
#
loop_
_entity_poly.entity_id
_entity_poly.type
_entity_poly.pdbx_seq_one_letter_code
_entity_poly.pdbx_strand_id
1 'polypeptide(L)'
;STLDHCYDVELADERIIGLNTILRGCKLNLLNHPLNIDLMPVELVEDKSKKKQLEDVLIVRNFPEVFPEELPGLPPIRPVEFQIDLVPGTASVARAPYRLAPSKMKELAEQLKELSNKGFIRPSS
;
A
#
# COMPACT_ATOMS: atom_id res chain seq x y z
N SER A 1 -10.84 34.24 -3.66
CA SER A 1 -10.82 35.57 -3.00
C SER A 1 -9.52 35.71 -2.23
N THR A 2 -8.85 36.85 -2.34
CA THR A 2 -7.69 37.17 -1.48
C THR A 2 -8.18 37.53 -0.08
N LEU A 3 -7.59 36.92 0.94
CA LEU A 3 -7.88 37.15 2.35
C LEU A 3 -7.04 38.29 2.89
N ASP A 4 -7.57 38.97 3.90
CA ASP A 4 -6.88 40.02 4.66
C ASP A 4 -5.87 39.45 5.69
N HIS A 5 -5.70 38.13 5.72
CA HIS A 5 -4.79 37.42 6.61
C HIS A 5 -4.04 36.31 5.85
N CYS A 6 -2.73 36.21 6.11
CA CYS A 6 -1.87 35.16 5.58
C CYS A 6 -1.90 33.96 6.54
N TYR A 7 -2.23 32.79 6.02
CA TYR A 7 -2.19 31.53 6.77
C TYR A 7 -0.87 30.83 6.50
N ASP A 8 -0.17 30.45 7.56
CA ASP A 8 1.04 29.63 7.46
C ASP A 8 0.65 28.15 7.40
N VAL A 9 1.12 27.45 6.37
CA VAL A 9 0.89 26.01 6.18
C VAL A 9 2.24 25.31 6.17
N GLU A 10 2.41 24.34 7.08
CA GLU A 10 3.57 23.46 7.11
C GLU A 10 3.37 22.27 6.16
N LEU A 11 4.29 22.10 5.21
CA LEU A 11 4.31 20.97 4.29
C LEU A 11 5.02 19.76 4.90
N ALA A 12 4.81 18.58 4.31
CA ALA A 12 5.47 17.33 4.74
C ALA A 12 7.00 17.33 4.56
N ASP A 13 7.57 18.34 3.92
CA ASP A 13 9.01 18.56 3.83
C ASP A 13 9.50 19.67 4.76
N GLU A 14 8.71 20.00 5.79
CA GLU A 14 8.99 20.99 6.84
C GLU A 14 9.08 22.45 6.32
N ARG A 15 8.75 22.70 5.06
CA ARG A 15 8.65 24.07 4.53
C ARG A 15 7.35 24.71 4.99
N ILE A 16 7.44 25.95 5.46
CA ILE A 16 6.28 26.78 5.81
C ILE A 16 5.99 27.72 4.65
N ILE A 17 4.76 27.69 4.13
CA ILE A 17 4.28 28.56 3.06
C ILE A 17 3.16 29.45 3.60
N GLY A 18 3.32 30.77 3.40
CA GLY A 18 2.27 31.75 3.68
C GLY A 18 1.29 31.85 2.50
N LEU A 19 0.01 31.60 2.75
CA LEU A 19 -1.06 31.63 1.75
C LEU A 19 -2.11 32.68 2.12
N ASN A 20 -2.45 33.55 1.18
CA ASN A 20 -3.50 34.56 1.33
C ASN A 20 -4.71 34.31 0.40
N THR A 21 -4.75 33.20 -0.33
CA THR A 21 -5.79 32.94 -1.34
C THR A 21 -6.57 31.68 -0.98
N ILE A 22 -7.90 31.79 -0.96
CA ILE A 22 -8.82 30.65 -0.85
C ILE A 22 -9.80 30.67 -2.03
N LEU A 23 -9.99 29.51 -2.65
CA LEU A 23 -11.03 29.22 -3.63
C LEU A 23 -12.21 28.61 -2.89
N ARG A 24 -13.24 29.42 -2.61
CA ARG A 24 -14.40 28.96 -1.84
C ARG A 24 -15.43 28.25 -2.72
N GLY A 25 -16.16 27.30 -2.15
CA GLY A 25 -17.33 26.67 -2.78
C GLY A 25 -17.00 25.71 -3.93
N CYS A 26 -15.84 25.07 -3.90
CA CYS A 26 -15.50 24.01 -4.85
C CYS A 26 -16.31 22.74 -4.55
N LYS A 27 -16.67 21.97 -5.60
CA LYS A 27 -17.51 20.78 -5.47
C LYS A 27 -16.66 19.51 -5.66
N LEU A 28 -16.45 18.75 -4.59
CA LEU A 28 -15.78 17.45 -4.60
C LEU A 28 -16.82 16.33 -4.71
N ASN A 29 -16.71 15.44 -5.70
CA ASN A 29 -17.61 14.30 -5.85
C ASN A 29 -16.93 13.03 -5.35
N LEU A 30 -17.44 12.43 -4.28
CA LEU A 30 -16.98 11.14 -3.76
C LEU A 30 -18.14 10.15 -3.81
N LEU A 31 -18.01 9.07 -4.60
CA LEU A 31 -19.02 8.01 -4.70
C LEU A 31 -20.45 8.54 -4.95
N ASN A 32 -20.61 9.48 -5.90
CA ASN A 32 -21.87 10.17 -6.22
C ASN A 32 -22.44 11.08 -5.12
N HIS A 33 -21.66 11.38 -4.08
CA HIS A 33 -22.01 12.39 -3.09
C HIS A 33 -21.17 13.66 -3.32
N PRO A 34 -21.80 14.79 -3.68
CA PRO A 34 -21.10 16.06 -3.81
C PRO A 34 -20.92 16.75 -2.46
N LEU A 35 -19.70 17.16 -2.15
CA LEU A 35 -19.34 17.96 -0.98
C LEU A 35 -18.84 19.33 -1.43
N ASN A 36 -19.29 20.39 -0.75
CA ASN A 36 -18.75 21.73 -0.93
C ASN A 36 -17.53 21.88 -0.03
N ILE A 37 -16.39 22.20 -0.62
CA ILE A 37 -15.12 22.41 0.08
C ILE A 37 -14.48 23.72 -0.37
N ASP A 38 -13.76 24.37 0.54
CA ASP A 38 -12.92 25.51 0.22
C ASP A 38 -11.49 24.99 -0.02
N LEU A 39 -10.85 25.43 -1.11
CA LEU A 39 -9.50 25.01 -1.50
C LEU A 39 -8.49 26.12 -1.26
N MET A 40 -7.34 25.76 -0.71
CA MET A 40 -6.15 26.62 -0.62
C MET A 40 -5.15 26.18 -1.69
N PRO A 41 -4.98 26.94 -2.79
CA PRO A 41 -4.00 26.59 -3.81
C PRO A 41 -2.59 26.77 -3.26
N VAL A 42 -1.74 25.76 -3.48
CA VAL A 42 -0.32 25.78 -3.13
C VAL A 42 0.48 25.59 -4.42
N GLU A 43 1.42 26.48 -4.69
CA GLU A 43 2.40 26.26 -5.76
C GLU A 43 3.39 25.20 -5.29
N LEU A 44 3.22 23.99 -5.80
CA LEU A 44 4.17 22.90 -5.59
C LEU A 44 5.37 23.18 -6.49
N VAL A 45 6.40 23.81 -5.93
CA VAL A 45 7.72 23.82 -6.57
C VAL A 45 8.22 22.38 -6.52
N GLU A 46 8.16 21.68 -7.66
CA GLU A 46 8.86 20.40 -7.85
C GLU A 46 10.34 20.67 -7.60
N ASP A 47 10.80 20.40 -6.38
CA ASP A 47 12.21 20.26 -6.16
C ASP A 47 12.63 18.97 -6.89
N LYS A 48 13.37 19.14 -7.99
CA LYS A 48 14.01 18.04 -8.72
C LYS A 48 15.08 17.35 -7.85
N SER A 49 15.33 17.83 -6.63
CA SER A 49 16.22 17.18 -5.68
C SER A 49 15.60 15.88 -5.13
N LYS A 50 16.10 14.79 -5.71
CA LYS A 50 16.05 13.39 -5.25
C LYS A 50 14.69 12.71 -5.33
N LYS A 51 14.63 11.62 -6.11
CA LYS A 51 13.62 10.58 -5.95
C LYS A 51 13.60 10.21 -4.46
N LYS A 52 12.53 10.54 -3.75
CA LYS A 52 12.34 10.09 -2.37
C LYS A 52 12.27 8.57 -2.40
N GLN A 53 13.20 7.91 -1.75
CA GLN A 53 13.17 6.46 -1.64
C GLN A 53 12.10 6.08 -0.60
N LEU A 54 11.66 4.82 -0.59
CA LEU A 54 10.58 4.38 0.32
C LEU A 54 10.99 4.60 1.80
N GLU A 55 12.29 4.54 2.05
CA GLU A 55 12.98 4.81 3.30
C GLU A 55 12.99 6.29 3.69
N ASP A 56 12.49 7.22 2.86
CA ASP A 56 12.31 8.63 3.23
C ASP A 56 10.93 8.88 3.86
N VAL A 57 10.01 7.91 3.74
CA VAL A 57 8.67 8.01 4.34
C VAL A 57 8.80 7.78 5.85
N LEU A 58 8.44 8.77 6.66
CA LEU A 58 8.55 8.74 8.13
C LEU A 58 7.96 7.46 8.75
N ILE A 59 6.81 6.97 8.25
CA ILE A 59 6.18 5.76 8.79
C ILE A 59 7.01 4.49 8.51
N VAL A 60 7.67 4.40 7.35
CA VAL A 60 8.52 3.25 7.01
C VAL A 60 9.78 3.27 7.87
N ARG A 61 10.40 4.45 8.01
CA ARG A 61 11.58 4.65 8.86
C ARG A 61 11.32 4.33 10.32
N ASN A 62 10.14 4.70 10.82
CA ASN A 62 9.77 4.49 12.22
C ASN A 62 9.41 3.03 12.52
N PHE A 63 9.03 2.24 11.51
CA PHE A 63 8.61 0.84 11.67
C PHE A 63 9.32 -0.10 10.68
N PRO A 64 10.65 -0.20 10.71
CA PRO A 64 11.40 -1.04 9.77
C PRO A 64 11.09 -2.54 9.94
N GLU A 65 10.65 -2.95 11.13
CA GLU A 65 10.22 -4.33 11.41
C GLU A 65 8.87 -4.70 10.76
N VAL A 66 8.02 -3.70 10.49
CA VAL A 66 6.70 -3.89 9.86
C VAL A 66 6.83 -3.83 8.33
N PHE A 67 7.84 -3.12 7.83
CA PHE A 67 8.13 -2.96 6.41
C PHE A 67 9.54 -3.48 6.03
N PRO A 68 9.86 -4.76 6.30
CA PRO A 68 11.15 -5.30 5.91
C PRO A 68 11.23 -5.49 4.38
N GLU A 69 12.42 -5.35 3.82
CA GLU A 69 12.68 -5.58 2.39
C GLU A 69 12.38 -7.02 1.97
N GLU A 70 12.60 -7.98 2.89
CA GLU A 70 12.21 -9.38 2.75
C GLU A 70 11.31 -9.83 3.90
N LEU A 71 10.27 -10.64 3.59
CA LEU A 71 9.37 -11.16 4.60
C LEU A 71 10.10 -12.11 5.57
N PRO A 72 9.91 -11.98 6.90
CA PRO A 72 10.66 -12.72 7.92
C PRO A 72 10.27 -14.21 8.06
N GLY A 73 9.60 -14.78 7.04
CA GLY A 73 9.04 -16.13 7.08
C GLY A 73 7.60 -16.16 7.58
N LEU A 74 7.16 -17.32 8.06
CA LEU A 74 5.81 -17.50 8.59
C LEU A 74 5.56 -16.56 9.78
N PRO A 75 4.33 -16.03 9.92
CA PRO A 75 3.98 -15.28 11.12
C PRO A 75 4.17 -16.17 12.37
N PRO A 76 4.52 -15.58 13.53
CA PRO A 76 4.58 -16.31 14.80
C PRO A 76 3.31 -17.12 15.03
N ILE A 77 3.43 -18.26 15.72
CA ILE A 77 2.28 -19.06 16.12
C ILE A 77 1.33 -18.15 16.89
N ARG A 78 0.16 -17.90 16.31
CA ARG A 78 -0.89 -17.11 16.93
C ARG A 78 -1.69 -18.02 17.88
N PRO A 79 -2.24 -17.49 18.99
CA PRO A 79 -3.14 -18.26 19.87
C PRO A 79 -4.40 -18.75 19.16
N VAL A 80 -4.75 -18.11 18.04
CA VAL A 80 -5.90 -18.44 17.20
C VAL A 80 -5.41 -19.15 15.95
N GLU A 81 -5.89 -20.38 15.76
CA GLU A 81 -5.71 -21.14 14.53
C GLU A 81 -6.68 -20.61 13.45
N PHE A 82 -6.19 -20.48 12.21
CA PHE A 82 -7.00 -20.03 11.09
C PHE A 82 -7.71 -21.25 10.52
N GLN A 83 -9.02 -21.33 10.72
CA GLN A 83 -9.86 -22.40 10.19
C GLN A 83 -10.60 -21.90 8.94
N ILE A 84 -10.73 -22.77 7.94
CA ILE A 84 -11.55 -22.52 6.76
C ILE A 84 -12.84 -23.31 6.95
N ASP A 85 -13.88 -22.63 7.42
CA ASP A 85 -15.20 -23.23 7.58
C ASP A 85 -15.84 -23.44 6.21
N LEU A 86 -16.19 -24.68 5.91
CA LEU A 86 -16.91 -25.03 4.69
C LEU A 86 -18.41 -25.00 4.94
N VAL A 87 -19.17 -24.54 3.95
CA VAL A 87 -20.63 -24.71 3.96
C VAL A 87 -20.93 -26.22 3.93
N PRO A 88 -21.81 -26.73 4.80
CA PRO A 88 -22.16 -28.16 4.81
C PRO A 88 -22.58 -28.67 3.43
N GLY A 89 -22.03 -29.82 3.03
CA GLY A 89 -22.27 -30.42 1.71
C GLY A 89 -21.34 -29.92 0.59
N THR A 90 -20.40 -29.02 0.88
CA THR A 90 -19.37 -28.60 -0.09
C THR A 90 -18.40 -29.75 -0.39
N ALA A 91 -18.29 -30.13 -1.67
CA ALA A 91 -17.27 -31.07 -2.14
C ALA A 91 -15.94 -30.36 -2.42
N SER A 92 -14.81 -31.05 -2.21
CA SER A 92 -13.49 -30.56 -2.59
C SER A 92 -13.39 -30.39 -4.11
N VAL A 93 -12.80 -29.29 -4.56
CA VAL A 93 -12.61 -29.02 -5.99
C VAL A 93 -11.21 -29.48 -6.43
N ALA A 94 -11.14 -30.48 -7.31
CA ALA A 94 -9.93 -30.86 -8.00
C ALA A 94 -9.98 -30.37 -9.46
N ARG A 95 -8.99 -29.59 -9.90
CA ARG A 95 -8.86 -29.10 -11.27
C ARG A 95 -7.48 -29.41 -11.81
N ALA A 96 -7.40 -29.71 -13.10
CA ALA A 96 -6.12 -29.86 -13.77
C ALA A 96 -5.36 -28.52 -13.79
N PRO A 97 -4.04 -28.52 -13.57
CA PRO A 97 -3.22 -27.31 -13.74
C PRO A 97 -3.29 -26.78 -15.18
N TYR A 98 -3.18 -25.47 -15.33
CA TYR A 98 -3.09 -24.85 -16.66
C TYR A 98 -1.77 -25.20 -17.35
N ARG A 99 -1.80 -25.27 -18.69
CA ARG A 99 -0.58 -25.46 -19.48
C ARG A 99 0.25 -24.18 -19.47
N LEU A 100 1.53 -24.30 -19.14
CA LEU A 100 2.50 -23.21 -19.16
C LEU A 100 3.60 -23.50 -20.20
N ALA A 101 4.13 -22.45 -20.81
CA ALA A 101 5.34 -22.56 -21.62
C ALA A 101 6.56 -22.93 -20.74
N PRO A 102 7.61 -23.55 -21.30
CA PRO A 102 8.78 -23.98 -20.52
C PRO A 102 9.43 -22.88 -19.65
N SER A 103 9.50 -21.64 -20.16
CA SER A 103 10.05 -20.50 -19.41
C SER A 103 9.21 -20.15 -18.17
N LYS A 104 7.88 -20.18 -18.30
CA LYS A 104 6.94 -19.92 -17.20
C LYS A 104 6.94 -21.06 -16.18
N MET A 105 7.10 -22.29 -16.62
CA MET A 105 7.24 -23.43 -15.70
C MET A 105 8.51 -23.34 -14.87
N LYS A 106 9.63 -22.90 -15.48
CA LYS A 106 10.90 -22.69 -14.78
C LYS A 106 10.77 -21.59 -13.72
N GLU A 107 10.20 -20.44 -14.09
CA GLU A 107 9.92 -19.32 -13.17
C GLU A 107 9.05 -19.77 -11.99
N LEU A 108 7.96 -20.50 -12.26
CA LEU A 108 7.10 -21.04 -11.22
C LEU A 108 7.84 -22.01 -10.28
N ALA A 109 8.69 -22.88 -10.82
CA ALA A 109 9.48 -23.81 -10.01
C ALA A 109 10.46 -23.09 -9.07
N GLU A 110 11.10 -22.02 -9.55
CA GLU A 110 11.99 -21.18 -8.75
C GLU A 110 11.22 -20.50 -7.60
N GLN A 111 10.04 -19.95 -7.88
CA GLN A 111 9.16 -19.35 -6.84
C GLN A 111 8.70 -20.37 -5.81
N LEU A 112 8.27 -21.56 -6.22
CA LEU A 112 7.87 -22.63 -5.30
C LEU A 112 9.05 -23.08 -4.42
N LYS A 113 10.26 -23.14 -4.99
CA LYS A 113 11.48 -23.47 -4.23
C LYS A 113 11.78 -22.42 -3.18
N GLU A 114 11.70 -21.14 -3.54
CA GLU A 114 11.88 -20.02 -2.61
C GLU A 114 10.87 -20.07 -1.47
N LEU A 115 9.57 -20.21 -1.77
CA LEU A 115 8.51 -20.28 -0.78
C LEU A 115 8.68 -21.49 0.15
N SER A 116 9.12 -22.63 -0.37
CA SER A 116 9.39 -23.82 0.43
C SER A 116 10.60 -23.62 1.34
N ASN A 117 11.69 -23.01 0.84
CA ASN A 117 12.87 -22.72 1.64
C ASN A 117 12.58 -21.73 2.76
N LYS A 118 11.69 -20.75 2.51
CA LYS A 118 11.20 -19.80 3.51
C LYS A 118 10.15 -20.40 4.47
N GLY A 119 9.72 -21.64 4.25
CA GLY A 119 8.78 -22.35 5.11
C GLY A 119 7.31 -21.95 4.94
N PHE A 120 6.97 -21.12 3.95
CA PHE A 120 5.58 -20.71 3.69
C PHE A 120 4.70 -21.84 3.16
N ILE A 121 5.30 -22.79 2.45
CA ILE A 121 4.62 -23.94 1.88
C ILE A 121 5.39 -25.23 2.16
N ARG A 122 4.67 -26.35 2.13
CA ARG A 122 5.22 -27.70 2.19
C ARG A 122 4.39 -28.64 1.32
N PRO A 123 4.93 -29.78 0.87
CA PRO A 123 4.12 -30.81 0.22
C PRO A 123 2.94 -31.22 1.11
N SER A 124 1.75 -31.32 0.52
CA SER A 124 0.59 -31.94 1.16
C SER A 124 0.72 -33.46 1.10
N SER A 125 0.34 -34.16 2.17
CA SER A 125 0.24 -35.63 2.22
C SER A 125 -1.16 -36.10 1.83
#